data_AF-A0A058ZRP2-F1
#
_entry.id   AF-A0A058ZRP2-F1
#
_cell.length_a   1.000
_cell.length_b   1.000
_cell.length_c   1.000
_cell.angle_alpha   90.00
_cell.angle_beta   90.00
_cell.angle_gamma   90.00
#
_symmetry.space_group_name_H-M   'P 1'
#
loop_
_entity.id
_entity.type
_entity.pdbx_description
1 polymer ?
#
loop_
_entity_poly.entity_id
_entity_poly.type
_entity_poly.pdbx_seq_one_letter_code
_entity_poly.pdbx_strand_id
1 'polypeptide(L)' 'MVHLVQEPKQFNDFLHQLCKFCLQNDLRSFCDFLATKVFMLISKTEAAASDVTEEEARSFLVKSEPKPE' A
#
# COMPACT_ATOMS: atom_id res chain seq x y z
N MET A 1 3.20 -20.54 -18.60
CA MET A 1 2.91 -19.33 -17.83
C MET A 1 3.45 -19.58 -16.44
N VAL A 2 4.59 -18.99 -16.07
CA VAL A 2 5.13 -19.18 -14.72
C VAL A 2 4.25 -18.35 -13.79
N HIS A 3 3.42 -19.00 -12.98
CA HIS A 3 2.77 -18.34 -11.86
C HIS A 3 3.90 -17.93 -10.92
N LEU A 4 4.34 -16.67 -11.03
CA LEU A 4 5.18 -16.05 -10.02
C LEU A 4 4.46 -16.28 -8.69
N VAL A 5 5.07 -17.02 -7.76
CA VAL A 5 4.57 -17.15 -6.40
C VAL A 5 4.64 -15.74 -5.83
N GLN A 6 3.55 -15.01 -6.00
CA GLN A 6 3.38 -13.75 -5.30
C GLN A 6 3.08 -14.13 -3.85
N GLU A 7 3.81 -13.52 -2.93
CA GLU A 7 3.54 -13.59 -1.50
C GLU A 7 2.78 -12.31 -1.11
N PRO A 8 1.50 -12.17 -1.52
CA PRO A 8 0.78 -10.90 -1.39
C PRO A 8 0.69 -10.46 0.06
N LYS A 9 0.60 -11.41 0.98
CA LYS A 9 0.63 -11.14 2.42
C LYS A 9 1.93 -10.47 2.86
N GLN A 10 3.09 -10.97 2.42
CA GLN A 10 4.39 -10.40 2.80
C GLN A 10 4.60 -9.02 2.17
N PHE A 11 4.19 -8.85 0.91
CA PHE A 11 4.25 -7.55 0.24
C PHE A 11 3.35 -6.51 0.92
N ASN A 12 2.10 -6.89 1.22
CA ASN A 12 1.15 -6.01 1.89
C ASN A 12 1.64 -5.65 3.30
N ASP A 13 2.15 -6.62 4.07
CA ASP A 13 2.71 -6.37 5.41
C ASP A 13 3.94 -5.43 5.33
N PHE A 14 4.84 -5.66 4.37
CA PHE A 14 5.97 -4.77 4.11
C PHE A 14 5.52 -3.34 3.81
N LEU A 15 4.50 -3.14 2.97
CA LEU A 15 3.96 -1.81 2.69
C LEU A 15 3.36 -1.15 3.94
N HIS A 16 2.64 -1.89 4.77
CA HIS A 16 2.16 -1.40 6.06
C HIS A 16 3.31 -0.93 6.96
N GLN A 17 4.38 -1.74 7.07
CA GLN A 17 5.57 -1.37 7.86
C GLN A 17 6.27 -0.15 7.27
N LEU A 18 6.43 -0.08 5.95
CA LEU A 18 7.06 1.05 5.26
C LEU A 18 6.27 2.34 5.49
N CYS A 19 4.95 2.31 5.33
CA CYS A 19 4.10 3.48 5.52
C CYS A 19 4.15 3.95 6.99
N LYS A 20 4.09 3.02 7.94
CA LYS A 20 4.25 3.31 9.37
C LYS A 20 5.62 3.91 9.69
N PHE A 21 6.69 3.35 9.14
CA PHE A 21 8.05 3.85 9.30
C PHE A 21 8.18 5.28 8.76
N CYS A 22 7.58 5.56 7.61
CA CYS A 22 7.61 6.88 7.01
C CYS A 22 6.86 7.91 7.87
N LEU A 23 5.68 7.56 8.39
CA LEU A 23 4.93 8.42 9.31
C LEU A 23 5.70 8.70 10.61
N GLN A 24 6.38 7.68 11.17
CA GLN A 24 7.15 7.81 12.42
C GLN A 24 8.42 8.67 12.28
N ASN A 25 9.04 8.69 11.10
CA ASN A 25 10.29 9.43 10.84
C ASN A 25 10.05 10.77 10.11
N ASP A 26 8.82 11.26 10.08
CA ASP A 26 8.41 12.48 9.37
C ASP A 26 8.71 12.47 7.85
N LEU A 27 8.79 11.28 7.25
CA LEU A 27 8.99 11.06 5.81
C LEU A 27 7.67 11.12 5.02
N ARG A 28 6.76 12.03 5.42
CA ARG A 28 5.42 12.17 4.83
C ARG A 28 5.48 12.41 3.33
N SER A 29 6.40 13.26 2.87
CA SER A 29 6.63 13.52 1.45
C SER A 29 6.98 12.27 0.63
N PHE A 30 7.66 11.29 1.25
CA PHE A 30 7.97 10.02 0.59
C PHE A 30 6.73 9.12 0.52
N CYS A 31 5.93 9.06 1.59
CA CYS A 31 4.62 8.40 1.56
C CYS A 31 3.71 9.00 0.48
N ASP A 32 3.65 10.33 0.37
CA ASP A 32 2.89 11.02 -0.70
C ASP A 32 3.43 10.68 -2.09
N PHE A 33 4.75 10.58 -2.25
CA PHE A 33 5.35 10.15 -3.51
C PHE A 33 4.92 8.72 -3.87
N LEU A 34 4.95 7.78 -2.92
CA LEU A 34 4.47 6.41 -3.13
C LEU A 34 2.98 6.40 -3.55
N ALA A 35 2.15 7.22 -2.89
CA ALA A 35 0.75 7.38 -3.27
C ALA A 35 0.56 7.85 -4.71
N THR A 36 1.40 8.78 -5.20
CA THR A 36 1.32 9.24 -6.60
C THR A 36 1.73 8.19 -7.64
N LYS A 37 2.53 7.19 -7.25
CA LYS A 37 2.99 6.12 -8.13
C LYS A 37 2.03 4.93 -8.19
N VAL A 38 0.84 5.05 -7.59
CA VAL A 38 -0.15 3.96 -7.52
C VAL A 38 0.45 2.73 -6.81
N PHE A 39 1.32 2.96 -5.83
CA PHE A 39 1.68 1.89 -4.90
C PHE A 39 0.44 1.59 -4.07
N MET A 40 -0.14 0.42 -4.29
CA MET A 40 -1.33 -0.08 -3.62
C MET A 40 -1.02 -1.46 -3.05
N LEU A 41 -1.82 -1.91 -2.07
CA LEU A 41 -1.74 -3.30 -1.64
C LEU A 41 -2.15 -4.21 -2.80
N ILE A 42 -1.61 -5.42 -2.84
CA ILE A 42 -2.04 -6.43 -3.81
C ILE A 42 -3.44 -6.88 -3.38
N SER A 43 -4.42 -6.64 -4.25
CA SER A 43 -5.81 -7.05 -4.04
C SER A 43 -6.03 -8.53 -4.31
N LYS A 44 -7.14 -9.08 -3.82
CA LYS A 44 -7.59 -10.45 -4.15
C LYS A 44 -7.84 -10.65 -5.64
N THR A 45 -8.14 -9.57 -6.37
CA THR A 45 -8.37 -9.56 -7.82
C THR A 45 -7.06 -9.73 -8.60
N GLU A 46 -5.95 -9.19 -8.08
CA GLU A 46 -4.59 -9.40 -8.64
C GLU A 46 -3.98 -10.74 -8.23
N ALA A 47 -4.17 -11.14 -6.97
CA ALA A 47 -3.66 -12.39 -6.45
C ALA A 47 -4.71 -13.06 -5.56
N ALA A 48 -5.19 -14.25 -5.96
CA ALA A 48 -6.19 -15.01 -5.21
C ALA A 48 -5.76 -15.41 -3.78
N ALA A 49 -4.45 -15.36 -3.49
CA ALA A 49 -3.90 -15.59 -2.15
C ALA A 49 -3.88 -14.33 -1.26
N SER A 50 -4.39 -13.20 -1.74
CA SER A 50 -4.53 -11.96 -0.96
C SER A 50 -5.92 -11.91 -0.30
N ASP A 51 -5.94 -11.57 0.98
CA ASP A 51 -7.17 -11.30 1.74
C ASP A 51 -7.65 -9.84 1.59
N VAL A 52 -6.91 -9.00 0.88
CA VAL A 52 -7.20 -7.57 0.75
C VAL A 52 -8.19 -7.32 -0.38
N THR A 53 -9.28 -6.60 -0.10
CA THR A 53 -10.23 -6.20 -1.14
C THR A 53 -9.65 -5.12 -2.07
N GLU A 54 -10.21 -5.00 -3.27
CA GLU A 54 -9.76 -3.96 -4.22
C GLU A 54 -9.97 -2.54 -3.68
N GLU A 55 -11.01 -2.35 -2.86
CA GLU A 55 -11.30 -1.09 -2.17
C GLU A 55 -10.25 -0.77 -1.10
N GLU A 56 -9.85 -1.76 -0.28
CA GLU A 56 -8.78 -1.60 0.71
C GLU A 56 -7.42 -1.34 0.06
N ALA A 57 -7.11 -2.05 -1.03
CA ALA A 57 -5.89 -1.84 -1.80
C ALA A 57 -5.78 -0.41 -2.32
N ARG A 58 -6.87 0.13 -2.88
CA ARG A 58 -6.95 1.51 -3.37
C ARG A 58 -6.97 2.54 -2.23
N SER A 59 -7.51 2.17 -1.08
CA SER A 59 -7.62 3.05 0.10
C SER A 59 -6.36 3.09 0.96
N PHE A 60 -5.33 2.29 0.64
CA PHE A 60 -4.15 2.17 1.49
C PHE A 60 -3.27 3.44 1.54
N LEU A 61 -3.13 4.12 0.40
CA LEU A 61 -2.25 5.29 0.23
C LEU A 61 -3.05 6.52 -0.22
N VAL A 62 -4.33 6.62 0.14
CA VAL A 62 -5.07 7.87 -0.14
C VAL A 62 -4.42 9.00 0.63
N LYS A 63 -4.14 10.10 -0.08
CA LYS A 63 -3.57 11.31 0.50
C LYS A 63 -4.34 11.65 1.77
N SER A 64 -3.62 11.81 2.88
CA SER A 64 -4.17 12.54 4.00
C SER A 64 -4.34 13.96 3.52
N GLU A 65 -5.57 14.37 3.18
CA GLU A 65 -5.84 15.78 2.91
C GLU A 65 -5.30 16.59 4.09
N PRO A 66 -4.52 17.65 3.83
CA PRO A 66 -4.11 18.54 4.91
C PRO A 66 -5.38 19.07 5.56
N LYS A 67 -5.56 18.81 6.87
CA LYS A 67 -6.62 19.46 7.64
C LYS A 67 -6.41 20.97 7.49
N PRO A 68 -7.37 21.73 6.94
CA PRO A 68 -7.28 23.18 6.96
C PRO A 68 -7.26 23.63 8.43
N GLU A 69 -6.25 24.42 8.78
CA GLU A 69 -6.13 25.12 10.06
C GLU A 69 -7.24 26.16 10.24
#